data_AF-A0A3N7A2P3-F1
#
_entry.id   AF-A0A3N7A2P3-F1
#
_cell.length_a   1.000
_cell.length_b   1.000
_cell.length_c   1.000
_cell.angle_alpha   90.00
_cell.angle_beta   90.00
_cell.angle_gamma   90.00
#
_symmetry.space_group_name_H-M   'P 1'
#
loop_
_entity.id
_entity.type
_entity.pdbx_description
1 polymer ?
#
loop_
_entity_poly.entity_id
_entity_poly.type
_entity_poly.pdbx_seq_one_letter_code
_entity_poly.pdbx_strand_id
1 'polypeptide(L)'
;MRKSILVLSALGMLSMAACKEGGSGKLAQKWQIVPDSKTQDSMFKAQLTSIDTMTAFPAEFEMMKEQMAKMKPEELKQIPAETVEMLKTTNLDSFKMKARASMLEGKKKQDEMEKTRVVVYDFQANGLVKMYATDNLNQVDTSTGWKEDAKKKEILLFMNPSAANGANIPKDTMKFKILHLSGDSLSIKAEGKEVMPNMKPMNFKKFVEPKKTK
;
A
#
# COMPACT_ATOMS: atom_id res chain seq x y z
N MET A 1 -7.20 -50.58 -58.96
CA MET A 1 -6.23 -50.97 -57.91
C MET A 1 -6.19 -49.81 -56.92
N ARG A 2 -6.71 -49.93 -55.68
CA ARG A 2 -5.94 -50.25 -54.45
C ARG A 2 -4.56 -49.54 -54.49
N LYS A 3 -4.20 -48.60 -53.60
CA LYS A 3 -4.24 -48.64 -52.13
C LYS A 3 -4.24 -47.22 -51.52
N SER A 4 -4.91 -47.08 -50.38
CA SER A 4 -4.90 -45.96 -49.44
C SER A 4 -3.51 -45.70 -48.83
N ILE A 5 -3.28 -44.48 -48.31
CA ILE A 5 -2.94 -44.19 -46.90
C ILE A 5 -3.08 -42.68 -46.65
N LEU A 6 -3.97 -42.34 -45.71
CA LEU A 6 -4.04 -41.10 -44.96
C LEU A 6 -2.82 -41.00 -44.04
N VAL A 7 -2.11 -39.87 -44.01
CA VAL A 7 -1.22 -39.54 -42.88
C VAL A 7 -1.88 -38.43 -42.07
N LEU A 8 -2.55 -38.85 -40.99
CA LEU A 8 -2.75 -38.02 -39.81
C LEU A 8 -1.39 -37.69 -39.18
N SER A 9 -1.20 -36.44 -38.82
CA SER A 9 -0.47 -36.09 -37.59
C SER A 9 -1.41 -35.26 -36.71
N ALA A 10 -2.21 -35.98 -35.94
CA ALA A 10 -2.89 -35.47 -34.77
C ALA A 10 -1.90 -35.42 -33.58
N LEU A 11 -2.03 -34.38 -32.75
CA LEU A 11 -1.72 -34.27 -31.31
C LEU A 11 -0.49 -34.98 -30.70
N GLY A 12 0.30 -34.19 -29.95
CA GLY A 12 1.23 -34.63 -28.89
C GLY A 12 2.64 -34.17 -29.19
N MET A 13 3.27 -33.27 -28.44
CA MET A 13 3.57 -33.33 -27.00
C MET A 13 3.41 -31.91 -26.41
N LEU A 14 2.60 -31.62 -25.38
CA LEU A 14 2.81 -32.00 -23.98
C LEU A 14 4.29 -32.08 -23.57
N SER A 15 4.93 -30.92 -23.40
CA SER A 15 5.78 -30.69 -22.23
C SER A 15 4.97 -29.78 -21.29
N MET A 16 4.08 -30.33 -20.46
CA MET A 16 4.43 -30.69 -19.09
C MET A 16 5.49 -29.78 -18.46
N ALA A 17 5.09 -28.54 -18.20
CA ALA A 17 5.35 -27.89 -16.91
C ALA A 17 4.12 -27.11 -16.45
N ALA A 18 2.93 -27.71 -16.57
CA ALA A 18 1.86 -27.43 -15.64
C ALA A 18 2.09 -28.31 -14.40
N CYS A 19 3.04 -27.90 -13.57
CA CYS A 19 3.18 -28.45 -12.22
C CYS A 19 3.31 -27.28 -11.25
N LYS A 20 2.16 -26.93 -10.67
CA LYS A 20 1.99 -26.30 -9.34
C LYS A 20 2.50 -24.84 -9.31
N GLU A 21 1.69 -23.80 -9.30
CA GLU A 21 0.37 -23.63 -8.70
C GLU A 21 -0.37 -22.47 -9.43
N GLY A 22 -1.69 -22.42 -9.30
CA GLY A 22 -2.56 -21.57 -10.13
C GLY A 22 -2.21 -20.09 -10.17
N GLY A 23 -2.38 -19.50 -11.34
CA GLY A 23 -2.44 -18.06 -11.54
C GLY A 23 -2.73 -17.77 -13.00
N SER A 24 -3.64 -16.85 -13.28
CA SER A 24 -4.13 -16.53 -14.63
C SER A 24 -3.09 -15.84 -15.52
N GLY A 25 -1.83 -15.68 -15.07
CA GLY A 25 -0.78 -14.89 -15.73
C GLY A 25 -1.07 -13.38 -15.80
N LYS A 26 -2.34 -12.99 -15.62
CA LYS A 26 -2.83 -11.60 -15.68
C LYS A 26 -2.47 -10.79 -14.44
N LEU A 27 -2.24 -11.43 -13.30
CA LEU A 27 -1.80 -10.76 -12.08
C LEU A 27 -0.30 -10.47 -12.06
N ALA A 28 0.52 -11.29 -12.72
CA ALA A 28 1.98 -11.20 -12.74
C ALA A 28 2.46 -10.02 -13.60
N GLN A 29 2.22 -8.81 -13.12
CA GLN A 29 2.60 -7.54 -13.72
C GLN A 29 2.67 -6.45 -12.65
N LYS A 30 3.09 -5.25 -13.07
CA LYS A 30 3.14 -4.08 -12.21
C LYS A 30 1.77 -3.43 -12.10
N TRP A 31 1.32 -3.23 -10.88
CA TRP A 31 0.05 -2.60 -10.52
C TRP A 31 0.32 -1.35 -9.70
N GLN A 32 -0.21 -0.20 -10.10
CA GLN A 32 -0.16 1.01 -9.30
C GLN A 32 -1.43 1.15 -8.47
N ILE A 33 -1.30 1.51 -7.20
CA ILE A 33 -2.46 1.87 -6.37
C ILE A 33 -3.17 3.07 -7.00
N VAL A 34 -4.50 2.99 -7.06
CA VAL A 34 -5.36 4.15 -7.32
C VAL A 34 -5.76 4.72 -5.96
N PRO A 35 -5.30 5.94 -5.61
CA PRO A 35 -5.66 6.57 -4.36
C PRO A 35 -7.18 6.73 -4.25
N ASP A 36 -7.74 6.43 -3.07
CA ASP A 36 -9.14 6.75 -2.75
C ASP A 36 -9.21 8.18 -2.20
N SER A 37 -9.14 9.15 -3.12
CA SER A 37 -9.12 10.59 -2.79
C SER A 37 -10.35 11.00 -1.98
N LYS A 38 -11.51 10.40 -2.21
CA LYS A 38 -12.74 10.68 -1.44
C LYS A 38 -12.59 10.28 0.02
N THR A 39 -12.03 9.10 0.29
CA THR A 39 -11.79 8.67 1.67
C THR A 39 -10.73 9.52 2.34
N GLN A 40 -9.64 9.83 1.64
CA GLN A 40 -8.57 10.70 2.17
C GLN A 40 -9.11 12.10 2.52
N ASP A 41 -9.89 12.72 1.62
CA ASP A 41 -10.51 14.01 1.86
C ASP A 41 -11.54 13.95 2.99
N SER A 42 -12.28 12.85 3.13
CA SER A 42 -13.21 12.65 4.25
C SER A 42 -12.48 12.53 5.59
N MET A 43 -11.37 11.79 5.65
CA MET A 43 -10.54 11.68 6.86
C MET A 43 -9.94 13.04 7.23
N PHE A 44 -9.43 13.77 6.24
CA PHE A 44 -8.91 15.11 6.41
C PHE A 44 -9.97 16.08 6.96
N LYS A 45 -11.19 16.05 6.39
CA LYS A 45 -12.32 16.85 6.89
C LYS A 45 -12.70 16.46 8.32
N ALA A 46 -12.73 15.17 8.65
CA ALA A 46 -13.03 14.73 10.01
C ALA A 46 -11.98 15.22 11.02
N GLN A 47 -10.70 15.24 10.64
CA GLN A 47 -9.64 15.83 11.46
C GLN A 47 -9.84 17.34 11.64
N LEU A 48 -10.22 18.07 10.59
CA LEU A 48 -10.51 19.51 10.69
C LEU A 48 -11.69 19.76 11.62
N THR A 49 -12.79 19.01 11.47
CA THR A 49 -13.95 19.08 12.36
C THR A 49 -13.56 18.77 13.81
N SER A 50 -12.68 17.79 14.04
CA SER A 50 -12.18 17.47 15.38
C SER A 50 -11.46 18.66 16.01
N ILE A 51 -10.63 19.38 15.25
CA ILE A 51 -9.98 20.62 15.72
C ILE A 51 -11.02 21.69 16.02
N ASP A 52 -11.96 21.94 15.11
CA ASP A 52 -12.95 23.01 15.25
C ASP A 52 -13.88 22.78 16.47
N THR A 53 -14.28 21.54 16.70
CA THR A 53 -15.21 21.13 17.78
C THR A 53 -14.52 20.87 19.12
N MET A 54 -13.20 20.94 19.18
CA MET A 54 -12.43 20.73 20.40
C MET A 54 -12.83 21.73 21.50
N THR A 55 -13.04 21.26 22.72
CA THR A 55 -13.44 22.10 23.87
C THR A 55 -12.36 22.24 24.93
N ALA A 56 -11.30 21.43 24.85
CA ALA A 56 -10.15 21.46 25.73
C ALA A 56 -8.91 20.98 24.97
N PHE A 57 -7.72 21.28 25.48
CA PHE A 57 -6.50 20.75 24.89
C PHE A 57 -6.48 19.20 24.92
N PRO A 58 -5.92 18.54 23.89
CA PRO A 58 -5.71 17.09 23.93
C PRO A 58 -4.82 16.70 25.11
N ALA A 59 -5.06 15.55 25.72
CA ALA A 59 -4.25 15.09 26.85
C ALA A 59 -2.77 14.94 26.46
N GLU A 60 -2.50 14.47 25.25
CA GLU A 60 -1.17 14.34 24.69
C GLU A 60 -0.48 15.70 24.54
N PHE A 61 -1.24 16.76 24.23
CA PHE A 61 -0.70 18.12 24.14
C PHE A 61 -0.24 18.62 25.51
N GLU A 62 -1.03 18.41 26.56
CA GLU A 62 -0.66 18.79 27.92
C GLU A 62 0.55 17.98 28.42
N MET A 63 0.58 16.67 28.14
CA MET A 63 1.74 15.83 28.45
C MET A 63 3.01 16.32 27.74
N MET A 64 2.93 16.68 26.46
CA MET A 64 4.06 17.22 25.71
C MET A 64 4.50 18.58 26.25
N LYS A 65 3.58 19.42 26.73
CA LYS A 65 3.92 20.69 27.40
C LYS A 65 4.68 20.47 28.70
N GLU A 66 4.23 19.54 29.52
CA GLU A 66 4.92 19.19 30.77
C GLU A 66 6.32 18.62 30.51
N GLN A 67 6.47 17.79 29.47
CA GLN A 67 7.76 17.26 29.06
C GLN A 67 8.68 18.37 28.55
N MET A 68 8.17 19.27 27.69
CA MET A 68 8.91 20.43 27.19
C MET A 68 9.38 21.35 28.32
N ALA A 69 8.56 21.54 29.36
CA ALA A 69 8.93 22.34 30.54
C ALA A 69 10.08 21.73 31.37
N LYS A 70 10.30 20.41 31.25
CA LYS A 70 11.37 19.66 31.94
C LYS A 70 12.63 19.52 31.09
N MET A 71 12.59 19.87 29.81
CA MET A 71 13.72 19.75 28.89
C MET A 71 14.71 20.91 29.05
N LYS A 72 15.99 20.62 28.81
CA LYS A 72 17.04 21.64 28.77
C LYS A 72 16.98 22.43 27.45
N PRO A 73 17.44 23.70 27.42
CA PRO A 73 17.46 24.50 26.21
C PRO A 73 18.15 23.84 25.01
N GLU A 74 19.16 23.01 25.25
CA GLU A 74 19.90 22.26 24.22
C GLU A 74 19.05 21.14 23.61
N GLU A 75 18.17 20.53 24.38
CA GLU A 75 17.25 19.47 23.93
C GLU A 75 16.09 20.07 23.13
N LEU A 76 15.62 21.26 23.53
CA LEU A 76 14.58 22.00 22.81
C LEU A 76 15.00 22.38 21.37
N LYS A 77 16.31 22.53 21.10
CA LYS A 77 16.83 22.81 19.74
C LYS A 77 16.68 21.63 18.79
N GLN A 78 16.48 20.41 19.30
CA GLN A 78 16.26 19.22 18.49
C GLN A 78 14.79 19.08 18.06
N ILE A 79 13.88 19.83 18.69
CA ILE A 79 12.47 19.84 18.36
C ILE A 79 12.22 20.88 17.26
N PRO A 80 11.41 20.57 16.23
CA PRO A 80 11.00 21.55 15.24
C PRO A 80 10.44 22.82 15.89
N ALA A 81 10.88 24.00 15.44
CA ALA A 81 10.50 25.28 16.03
C ALA A 81 8.97 25.48 16.04
N GLU A 82 8.29 25.04 14.99
CA GLU A 82 6.82 25.07 14.85
C GLU A 82 6.12 24.27 15.97
N THR A 83 6.66 23.10 16.32
CA THR A 83 6.15 22.26 17.42
C THR A 83 6.34 22.95 18.76
N VAL A 84 7.52 23.55 19.01
CA VAL A 84 7.78 24.32 20.23
C VAL A 84 6.83 25.51 20.35
N GLU A 85 6.60 26.23 19.25
CA GLU A 85 5.70 27.37 19.22
C GLU A 85 4.23 26.99 19.42
N MET A 86 3.83 25.79 18.95
CA MET A 86 2.52 25.23 19.21
C MET A 86 2.35 24.85 20.69
N LEU A 87 3.32 24.15 21.28
CA LEU A 87 3.30 23.74 22.69
C LEU A 87 3.34 24.93 23.67
N LYS A 88 3.91 26.07 23.27
CA LYS A 88 3.86 27.31 24.07
C LYS A 88 2.47 27.97 24.11
N THR A 89 1.52 27.49 23.32
CA THR A 89 0.18 28.08 23.27
C THR A 89 -0.60 27.81 24.57
N THR A 90 -1.24 28.85 25.10
CA THR A 90 -2.03 28.80 26.35
C THR A 90 -3.52 29.00 26.13
N ASN A 91 -3.93 29.45 24.93
CA ASN A 91 -5.33 29.63 24.54
C ASN A 91 -5.74 28.57 23.51
N LEU A 92 -6.88 27.92 23.76
CA LEU A 92 -7.46 26.91 22.88
C LEU A 92 -7.73 27.46 21.46
N ASP A 93 -8.22 28.70 21.32
CA ASP A 93 -8.51 29.28 20.00
C ASP A 93 -7.25 29.48 19.16
N SER A 94 -6.18 29.97 19.79
CA SER A 94 -4.87 30.09 19.14
C SER A 94 -4.29 28.73 18.76
N PHE A 95 -4.50 27.71 19.61
CA PHE A 95 -4.09 26.34 19.31
C PHE A 95 -4.86 25.78 18.11
N LYS A 96 -6.19 25.94 18.08
CA LYS A 96 -7.03 25.53 16.94
C LYS A 96 -6.58 26.18 15.64
N MET A 97 -6.31 27.49 15.67
CA MET A 97 -5.81 28.22 14.49
C MET A 97 -4.49 27.63 13.97
N LYS A 98 -3.52 27.40 14.86
CA LYS A 98 -2.21 26.83 14.50
C LYS A 98 -2.32 25.39 14.02
N ALA A 99 -3.10 24.56 14.71
CA ALA A 99 -3.34 23.17 14.33
C ALA A 99 -4.02 23.07 12.95
N ARG A 100 -5.01 23.93 12.68
CA ARG A 100 -5.67 24.02 11.37
C ARG A 100 -4.69 24.43 10.26
N ALA A 101 -3.88 25.45 10.49
CA ALA A 101 -2.88 25.91 9.53
C ALA A 101 -1.88 24.80 9.20
N SER A 102 -1.36 24.13 10.23
CA SER A 102 -0.44 22.99 10.09
C SER A 102 -1.08 21.84 9.30
N MET A 103 -2.33 21.50 9.58
CA MET A 103 -3.04 20.46 8.82
C MET A 103 -3.26 20.83 7.36
N LEU A 104 -3.65 22.08 7.06
CA LEU A 104 -3.85 22.54 5.69
C LEU A 104 -2.54 22.51 4.90
N GLU A 105 -1.44 22.93 5.52
CA GLU A 105 -0.12 22.84 4.90
C GLU A 105 0.31 21.39 4.69
N GLY A 106 0.09 20.52 5.68
CA GLY A 106 0.35 19.09 5.58
C GLY A 106 -0.43 18.44 4.44
N LYS A 107 -1.72 18.74 4.29
CA LYS A 107 -2.55 18.27 3.18
C LYS A 107 -2.04 18.78 1.83
N LYS A 108 -1.65 20.05 1.74
CA LYS A 108 -1.07 20.61 0.51
C LYS A 108 0.21 19.86 0.12
N LYS A 109 1.13 19.63 1.06
CA LYS A 109 2.36 18.86 0.83
C LYS A 109 2.03 17.42 0.41
N GLN A 110 1.06 16.78 1.05
CA GLN A 110 0.60 15.45 0.67
C GLN A 110 0.03 15.42 -0.75
N ASP A 111 -0.85 16.36 -1.10
CA ASP A 111 -1.44 16.46 -2.44
C ASP A 111 -0.40 16.73 -3.52
N GLU A 112 0.65 17.49 -3.20
CA GLU A 112 1.79 17.70 -4.09
C GLU A 112 2.62 16.43 -4.26
N MET A 113 2.92 15.70 -3.19
CA MET A 113 3.64 14.42 -3.26
C MET A 113 2.83 13.37 -4.04
N GLU A 114 1.52 13.26 -3.82
CA GLU A 114 0.67 12.27 -4.49
C GLU A 114 0.55 12.50 -6.01
N LYS A 115 0.81 13.71 -6.51
CA LYS A 115 0.89 13.98 -7.96
C LYS A 115 2.06 13.26 -8.63
N THR A 116 3.17 13.07 -7.90
CA THR A 116 4.42 12.54 -8.45
C THR A 116 4.75 11.14 -7.94
N ARG A 117 4.23 10.79 -6.76
CA ARG A 117 4.49 9.53 -6.08
C ARG A 117 3.42 8.50 -6.40
N VAL A 118 3.80 7.50 -7.18
CA VAL A 118 2.95 6.35 -7.49
C VAL A 118 3.48 5.15 -6.71
N VAL A 119 2.64 4.52 -5.89
CA VAL A 119 2.98 3.27 -5.22
C VAL A 119 2.69 2.11 -6.16
N VAL A 120 3.71 1.30 -6.44
CA VAL A 120 3.67 0.18 -7.38
C VAL A 120 3.88 -1.13 -6.63
N TYR A 121 3.01 -2.09 -6.92
CA TYR A 121 3.12 -3.50 -6.55
C TYR A 121 3.53 -4.28 -7.80
N ASP A 122 4.77 -4.75 -7.83
CA ASP A 122 5.33 -5.56 -8.90
C ASP A 122 5.16 -7.05 -8.55
N PHE A 123 4.07 -7.64 -9.04
CA PHE A 123 3.81 -9.07 -8.90
C PHE A 123 4.61 -9.83 -9.95
N GLN A 124 5.69 -10.47 -9.52
CA GLN A 124 6.61 -11.16 -10.40
C GLN A 124 6.20 -12.62 -10.60
N ALA A 125 6.40 -13.14 -11.82
CA ALA A 125 6.05 -14.52 -12.17
C ALA A 125 6.80 -15.59 -11.36
N ASN A 126 7.91 -15.23 -10.71
CA ASN A 126 8.67 -16.09 -9.80
C ASN A 126 8.04 -16.22 -8.39
N GLY A 127 6.86 -15.63 -8.17
CA GLY A 127 6.16 -15.69 -6.88
C GLY A 127 6.65 -14.67 -5.85
N LEU A 128 7.30 -13.58 -6.27
CA LEU A 128 7.65 -12.44 -5.40
C LEU A 128 6.81 -11.21 -5.75
N VAL A 129 6.35 -10.49 -4.73
CA VAL A 129 5.72 -9.17 -4.89
C VAL A 129 6.59 -8.13 -4.21
N LYS A 130 6.93 -7.08 -4.96
CA LYS A 130 7.71 -5.95 -4.47
C LYS A 130 6.83 -4.71 -4.42
N MET A 131 6.87 -3.99 -3.31
CA MET A 131 6.25 -2.68 -3.17
C MET A 131 7.35 -1.61 -3.21
N TYR A 132 7.15 -0.58 -4.02
CA TYR A 132 8.02 0.59 -4.08
C TYR A 132 7.25 1.81 -4.57
N ALA A 133 7.79 2.99 -4.30
CA ALA A 133 7.26 4.24 -4.83
C ALA A 133 8.10 4.74 -6.03
N THR A 134 7.45 5.35 -7.03
CA THR A 134 8.13 5.76 -8.28
C THR A 134 9.14 6.89 -8.13
N ASP A 135 9.04 7.66 -7.06
CA ASP A 135 10.00 8.70 -6.68
C ASP A 135 11.32 8.12 -6.13
N ASN A 136 11.34 6.83 -5.79
CA ASN A 136 12.54 6.13 -5.36
C ASN A 136 12.55 4.66 -5.82
N LEU A 137 12.72 4.46 -7.13
CA LEU A 137 12.74 3.12 -7.76
C LEU A 137 13.84 2.19 -7.24
N ASN A 138 14.89 2.73 -6.62
CA ASN A 138 16.02 1.96 -6.10
C ASN A 138 15.74 1.38 -4.70
N GLN A 139 14.69 1.84 -4.03
CA GLN A 139 14.31 1.38 -2.69
C GLN A 139 13.05 0.52 -2.78
N VAL A 140 13.19 -0.75 -2.44
CA VAL A 140 12.05 -1.66 -2.25
C VAL A 140 11.58 -1.51 -0.80
N ASP A 141 10.37 -0.97 -0.62
CA ASP A 141 9.77 -0.74 0.70
C ASP A 141 9.39 -2.07 1.37
N THR A 142 8.95 -3.06 0.59
CA THR A 142 8.62 -4.40 1.09
C THR A 142 8.76 -5.45 -0.02
N SER A 143 9.25 -6.64 0.32
CA SER A 143 9.30 -7.81 -0.57
C SER A 143 8.77 -9.04 0.13
N THR A 144 7.68 -9.61 -0.37
CA THR A 144 7.01 -10.80 0.18
C THR A 144 6.76 -11.81 -0.95
N GLY A 145 6.62 -13.09 -0.61
CA GLY A 145 6.17 -14.07 -1.57
C GLY A 145 4.66 -13.94 -1.83
N TRP A 146 4.21 -14.27 -3.04
CA TRP A 146 2.79 -14.25 -3.39
C TRP A 146 2.38 -15.41 -4.29
N LYS A 147 1.09 -15.70 -4.28
CA LYS A 147 0.46 -16.70 -5.15
C LYS A 147 -1.00 -16.34 -5.42
N GLU A 148 -1.48 -16.66 -6.61
CA GLU A 148 -2.89 -16.58 -6.96
C GLU A 148 -3.61 -17.91 -6.62
N ASP A 149 -4.82 -17.84 -6.07
CA ASP A 149 -5.77 -18.96 -6.07
C ASP A 149 -6.88 -18.61 -7.05
N ALA A 150 -6.70 -19.01 -8.31
CA ALA A 150 -7.65 -18.72 -9.39
C ALA A 150 -9.03 -19.35 -9.15
N LYS A 151 -9.13 -20.45 -8.40
CA LYS A 151 -10.41 -21.12 -8.11
C LYS A 151 -11.22 -20.30 -7.11
N LYS A 152 -10.56 -19.75 -6.10
CA LYS A 152 -11.21 -18.92 -5.07
C LYS A 152 -11.23 -17.44 -5.41
N LYS A 153 -10.53 -17.03 -6.48
CA LYS A 153 -10.26 -15.63 -6.83
C LYS A 153 -9.59 -14.91 -5.65
N GLU A 154 -8.48 -15.47 -5.17
CA GLU A 154 -7.72 -14.91 -4.05
C GLU A 154 -6.26 -14.68 -4.42
N ILE A 155 -5.61 -13.75 -3.72
CA ILE A 155 -4.16 -13.57 -3.67
C ILE A 155 -3.73 -13.91 -2.24
N LEU A 156 -2.73 -14.76 -2.13
CA LEU A 156 -2.14 -15.17 -0.88
C LEU A 156 -0.75 -14.56 -0.81
N LEU A 157 -0.49 -13.69 0.16
CA LEU A 157 0.86 -13.24 0.48
C LEU A 157 1.48 -14.18 1.51
N PHE A 158 2.78 -14.38 1.46
CA PHE A 158 3.54 -15.18 2.42
C PHE A 158 4.90 -14.55 2.68
N MET A 159 5.54 -14.93 3.79
CA MET A 159 6.93 -14.57 4.04
C MET A 159 7.81 -14.97 2.86
N ASN A 160 8.75 -14.10 2.49
CA ASN A 160 9.65 -14.33 1.35
C ASN A 160 10.41 -15.67 1.51
N PRO A 161 10.26 -16.64 0.59
CA PRO A 161 10.94 -17.93 0.66
C PRO A 161 12.47 -17.82 0.73
N SER A 162 13.05 -16.79 0.10
CA SER A 162 14.48 -16.52 0.13
C SER A 162 15.00 -16.14 1.52
N ALA A 163 14.12 -15.67 2.40
CA ALA A 163 14.43 -15.35 3.79
C ALA A 163 14.13 -16.52 4.75
N ALA A 164 13.51 -17.61 4.26
CA ALA A 164 12.98 -18.69 5.09
C ALA A 164 13.96 -19.88 5.28
N ASN A 165 15.21 -19.80 4.78
CA ASN A 165 16.31 -20.77 5.01
C ASN A 165 15.87 -22.26 5.09
N GLY A 166 15.08 -22.73 4.13
CA GLY A 166 14.70 -24.14 4.03
C GLY A 166 13.69 -24.65 5.08
N ALA A 167 13.14 -23.79 5.94
CA ALA A 167 12.07 -24.18 6.85
C ALA A 167 10.73 -24.35 6.11
N ASN A 168 9.93 -25.33 6.53
CA ASN A 168 8.52 -25.46 6.12
C ASN A 168 7.79 -24.15 6.45
N ILE A 169 7.55 -23.31 5.44
CA ILE A 169 6.96 -21.97 5.57
C ILE A 169 5.53 -22.09 6.12
N PRO A 170 5.25 -21.73 7.38
CA PRO A 170 3.89 -21.64 7.90
C PRO A 170 3.30 -20.27 7.57
N LYS A 171 1.96 -20.28 7.53
CA LYS A 171 1.10 -19.32 6.87
C LYS A 171 0.89 -18.03 7.67
N ASP A 172 1.82 -17.08 7.60
CA ASP A 172 1.43 -15.66 7.73
C ASP A 172 0.81 -15.23 6.40
N THR A 173 -0.36 -15.82 6.12
CA THR A 173 -1.07 -15.63 4.88
C THR A 173 -2.00 -14.44 5.01
N MET A 174 -1.53 -13.27 4.62
CA MET A 174 -2.46 -12.20 4.32
C MET A 174 -3.20 -12.60 3.04
N LYS A 175 -4.51 -12.78 3.17
CA LYS A 175 -5.37 -13.18 2.06
C LYS A 175 -6.03 -11.94 1.51
N PHE A 176 -6.10 -11.85 0.20
CA PHE A 176 -6.85 -10.83 -0.48
C PHE A 176 -7.82 -11.48 -1.45
N LYS A 177 -9.10 -11.20 -1.31
CA LYS A 177 -10.09 -11.58 -2.32
C LYS A 177 -10.01 -10.63 -3.50
N ILE A 178 -9.93 -11.18 -4.70
CA ILE A 178 -10.01 -10.44 -5.96
C ILE A 178 -11.48 -10.15 -6.22
N LEU A 179 -11.85 -8.88 -6.09
CA LEU A 179 -13.20 -8.40 -6.39
C LEU A 179 -13.39 -8.17 -7.88
N HIS A 180 -12.37 -7.63 -8.54
CA HIS A 180 -12.39 -7.31 -9.96
C HIS A 180 -10.99 -7.49 -10.58
N LEU A 181 -10.91 -8.07 -11.77
CA LEU A 181 -9.71 -8.13 -12.60
C LEU A 181 -10.12 -8.07 -14.06
N SER A 182 -9.84 -6.96 -14.75
CA SER A 182 -10.04 -6.84 -16.19
C SER A 182 -8.95 -5.96 -16.80
N GLY A 183 -8.29 -6.43 -17.87
CA GLY A 183 -7.27 -5.69 -18.62
C GLY A 183 -6.28 -4.93 -17.71
N ASP A 184 -6.57 -3.63 -17.55
CA ASP A 184 -5.75 -2.67 -16.82
C ASP A 184 -6.28 -2.30 -15.42
N SER A 185 -7.25 -3.02 -14.87
CA SER A 185 -7.85 -2.77 -13.56
C SER A 185 -7.85 -4.02 -12.68
N LEU A 186 -7.48 -3.83 -11.42
CA LEU A 186 -7.50 -4.83 -10.36
C LEU A 186 -8.12 -4.21 -9.10
N SER A 187 -9.02 -4.93 -8.43
CA SER A 187 -9.56 -4.55 -7.13
C SER A 187 -9.47 -5.74 -6.19
N ILE A 188 -8.86 -5.54 -5.02
CA ILE A 188 -8.69 -6.59 -4.02
C ILE A 188 -9.14 -6.12 -2.63
N LYS A 189 -9.56 -7.04 -1.78
CA LYS A 189 -9.95 -6.75 -0.41
C LYS A 189 -9.29 -7.74 0.54
N ALA A 190 -8.66 -7.25 1.60
CA ALA A 190 -8.08 -8.11 2.63
C ALA A 190 -9.17 -8.97 3.28
N GLU A 191 -8.88 -10.25 3.50
CA GLU A 191 -9.74 -11.20 4.20
C GLU A 191 -9.05 -11.72 5.47
N GLY A 192 -9.79 -11.70 6.57
CA GLY A 192 -9.34 -12.15 7.88
C GLY A 192 -10.07 -11.41 8.99
N LYS A 193 -10.73 -12.15 9.90
CA LYS A 193 -11.47 -11.54 11.02
C LYS A 193 -10.54 -10.82 12.01
N GLU A 194 -9.29 -11.25 12.11
CA GLU A 194 -8.33 -10.77 13.10
C GLU A 194 -7.38 -9.69 12.58
N VAL A 195 -7.25 -9.55 11.25
CA VAL A 195 -6.13 -8.77 10.68
C VAL A 195 -6.53 -7.36 10.27
N MET A 196 -7.81 -7.08 9.94
CA MET A 196 -8.39 -5.72 9.78
C MET A 196 -9.82 -5.84 9.20
N PRO A 197 -10.87 -6.06 10.03
CA PRO A 197 -12.23 -6.36 9.54
C PRO A 197 -12.89 -5.25 8.71
N ASN A 198 -12.34 -4.02 8.75
CA ASN A 198 -12.90 -2.84 8.10
C ASN A 198 -12.04 -2.27 6.96
N MET A 199 -11.06 -3.02 6.43
CA MET A 199 -10.30 -2.55 5.27
C MET A 199 -11.20 -2.45 4.04
N LYS A 200 -11.28 -1.24 3.48
CA LYS A 200 -11.91 -1.00 2.18
C LYS A 200 -11.16 -1.74 1.07
N PRO A 201 -11.83 -2.07 -0.03
CA PRO A 201 -11.14 -2.58 -1.21
C PRO A 201 -10.04 -1.62 -1.68
N MET A 202 -8.89 -2.18 -2.02
CA MET A 202 -7.81 -1.46 -2.68
C MET A 202 -7.97 -1.63 -4.19
N ASN A 203 -7.91 -0.51 -4.89
CA ASN A 203 -8.02 -0.49 -6.35
C ASN A 203 -6.66 -0.19 -6.96
N PHE A 204 -6.41 -0.83 -8.08
CA PHE A 204 -5.18 -0.74 -8.83
C PHE A 204 -5.51 -0.54 -10.29
N LYS A 205 -4.61 0.16 -10.98
CA LYS A 205 -4.55 0.13 -12.44
C LYS A 205 -3.20 -0.43 -12.87
N LYS A 206 -3.12 -0.96 -14.09
CA LYS A 206 -1.84 -1.43 -14.63
C LYS A 206 -0.84 -0.29 -14.65
N PHE A 207 0.37 -0.55 -14.19
CA PHE A 207 1.46 0.41 -14.24
C PHE A 207 2.19 0.27 -15.57
N VAL A 208 2.34 1.39 -16.27
CA VAL A 208 3.14 1.50 -17.49
C VAL A 208 4.31 2.39 -17.14
N GLU A 209 5.52 1.86 -17.25
CA GLU A 209 6.73 2.65 -16.99
C GLU A 209 6.76 3.86 -17.94
N PRO A 210 7.06 5.06 -17.44
CA PRO A 210 7.27 6.20 -18.30
C PRO A 210 8.43 5.88 -19.25
N LYS A 211 8.22 6.09 -20.56
CA LYS A 211 9.27 5.91 -21.56
C LYS A 211 10.45 6.81 -21.15
N LYS A 212 11.63 6.21 -20.95
CA LYS A 212 12.86 6.98 -20.77
C LYS A 212 13.03 7.87 -22.00
N THR A 213 12.88 9.17 -21.84
CA THR A 213 13.36 10.14 -22.83
C THR A 213 14.86 9.94 -22.96
N LYS A 214 15.29 9.56 -24.16
CA LYS A 214 16.69 9.45 -24.53
C LYS A 214 17.34 10.82 -24.55
#